data_AF-A0A4U9I1Q3-F1
#
_entry.id   AF-A0A4U9I1Q3-F1
#
_cell.length_a   1.000
_cell.length_b   1.000
_cell.length_c   1.000
_cell.angle_alpha   90.00
_cell.angle_beta   90.00
_cell.angle_gamma   90.00
#
_symmetry.space_group_name_H-M   'P 1'
#
loop_
_entity.id
_entity.type
_entity.pdbx_description
1 polymer ?
#
loop_
_entity_poly.entity_id
_entity_poly.type
_entity_poly.pdbx_seq_one_letter_code
_entity_poly.pdbx_strand_id
1 'polypeptide(L)'
;MGIFYFFTLQEDAQTEVVHFADAQRALIFGKRLPVNSPSGMSDSGAESVWGLNVAHNVVEANVTAKDYNHRDAQSVLQSAPADMTRGDGEGMTYGEVYHYRLRHLERGDKFEPQAETANFYARLDHERFLAEQVRITGKSTDVMLAPAQVLTITDSLPPTLPEILQEPLLLTAVGFTASRKDALQVTLLAVPYSETLCWRPPLLPRPKVTGTMTARVTSAKANDIYAWQDASGLYRVKFDADRDDKSQGQESMPVRLAKPYGGDVYGFHFPLIQGTEVAIAFHEGDPDRPYIAHALHDSRHVDHVTEKNSTPQRDPHADEQQAVDGRQAGRGSTSSSVPSMVARRS
;
A
#
# COMPACT_ATOMS: atom_id res chain seq x y z
N MET A 1 8.93 -1.65 1.52
CA MET A 1 10.09 -2.14 2.29
C MET A 1 11.23 -2.71 1.44
N GLY A 2 10.98 -3.33 0.28
CA GLY A 2 12.10 -3.80 -0.57
C GLY A 2 12.78 -5.07 -0.06
N ILE A 3 12.22 -5.71 0.96
CA ILE A 3 12.70 -6.95 1.53
C ILE A 3 12.52 -8.07 0.51
N PHE A 4 13.55 -8.91 0.37
CA PHE A 4 13.48 -10.21 -0.27
C PHE A 4 13.69 -11.29 0.79
N TYR A 5 13.31 -12.52 0.46
CA TYR A 5 13.51 -13.66 1.34
C TYR A 5 14.02 -14.87 0.57
N PHE A 6 14.68 -15.77 1.29
CA PHE A 6 15.13 -17.06 0.78
C PHE A 6 15.20 -18.06 1.92
N PHE A 7 15.31 -19.34 1.57
CA PHE A 7 15.29 -20.45 2.50
C PHE A 7 16.66 -21.11 2.57
N THR A 8 17.04 -21.56 3.77
CA THR A 8 18.18 -22.45 3.98
C THR A 8 17.76 -23.58 4.90
N LEU A 9 18.32 -24.77 4.71
CA LEU A 9 18.13 -25.88 5.64
C LEU A 9 19.17 -25.81 6.76
N GLN A 10 18.73 -25.87 8.01
CA GLN A 10 19.63 -26.05 9.15
C GLN A 10 19.83 -27.54 9.40
N GLU A 11 21.03 -28.06 9.09
CA GLU A 11 21.31 -29.51 9.11
C GLU A 11 21.10 -30.15 10.48
N ASP A 12 21.55 -29.50 11.57
CA ASP A 12 21.46 -30.04 12.93
C ASP A 12 20.01 -30.20 13.41
N ALA A 13 19.15 -29.25 13.06
CA ALA A 13 17.77 -29.19 13.51
C ALA A 13 16.80 -29.85 12.51
N GLN A 14 17.24 -30.13 11.28
CA GLN A 14 16.38 -30.56 10.16
C GLN A 14 15.18 -29.62 9.95
N THR A 15 15.38 -28.32 10.21
CA THR A 15 14.36 -27.28 10.07
C THR A 15 14.73 -26.31 8.97
N GLU A 16 13.70 -25.82 8.27
CA GLU A 16 13.83 -24.75 7.30
C GLU A 16 13.93 -23.40 8.00
N VAL A 17 14.91 -22.59 7.60
CA VAL A 17 15.12 -21.22 8.09
C VAL A 17 14.79 -20.25 6.97
N VAL A 18 13.89 -19.32 7.26
CA VAL A 18 13.53 -18.23 6.35
C VAL A 18 14.36 -16.99 6.69
N HIS A 19 15.15 -16.52 5.73
CA HIS A 19 15.93 -15.29 5.86
C HIS A 19 15.15 -14.15 5.24
N PHE A 20 14.97 -13.05 5.99
CA PHE A 20 14.44 -11.80 5.46
C PHE A 20 15.57 -10.78 5.39
N ALA A 21 15.80 -10.23 4.20
CA ALA A 21 16.91 -9.31 3.97
C ALA A 21 16.52 -8.18 3.02
N ASP A 22 17.21 -7.06 3.17
CA ASP A 22 17.04 -5.86 2.34
C ASP A 22 18.35 -5.38 1.70
N ALA A 23 19.44 -6.13 1.88
CA ALA A 23 20.78 -5.78 1.47
C ALA A 23 21.58 -6.99 0.96
N GLN A 24 22.55 -6.73 0.09
CA GLN A 24 23.36 -7.75 -0.58
C GLN A 24 24.26 -8.54 0.37
N ARG A 25 24.60 -7.98 1.54
CA ARG A 25 25.40 -8.69 2.58
C ARG A 25 24.74 -9.99 3.08
N ALA A 26 23.44 -10.15 2.87
CA ALA A 26 22.71 -11.36 3.25
C ALA A 26 22.84 -12.50 2.23
N LEU A 27 23.39 -12.23 1.04
CA LEU A 27 23.58 -13.23 -0.01
C LEU A 27 24.70 -14.21 0.34
N ILE A 28 24.67 -15.39 -0.26
CA ILE A 28 25.62 -16.47 -0.02
C ILE A 28 26.71 -16.43 -1.09
N PHE A 29 27.93 -16.07 -0.71
CA PHE A 29 29.06 -15.91 -1.62
C PHE A 29 29.94 -17.18 -1.70
N GLY A 30 30.77 -17.25 -2.75
CA GLY A 30 31.83 -18.25 -2.88
C GLY A 30 31.50 -19.43 -3.80
N LYS A 31 30.30 -19.48 -4.38
CA LYS A 31 29.93 -20.53 -5.32
C LYS A 31 30.63 -20.30 -6.66
N ARG A 32 31.33 -21.32 -7.17
CA ARG A 32 32.06 -21.26 -8.45
C ARG A 32 31.79 -22.50 -9.26
N LEU A 33 31.48 -22.32 -10.55
CA LEU A 33 31.26 -23.44 -11.46
C LEU A 33 31.94 -23.21 -12.82
N PRO A 34 32.60 -24.23 -13.38
CA PRO A 34 33.15 -24.16 -14.72
C PRO A 34 32.05 -24.17 -15.78
N VAL A 35 32.25 -23.41 -16.86
CA VAL A 35 31.48 -23.63 -18.07
C VAL A 35 31.99 -24.88 -18.78
N ASN A 36 31.12 -25.89 -18.84
CA ASN A 36 31.40 -27.11 -19.58
C ASN A 36 30.10 -27.75 -20.06
N SER A 37 29.98 -27.98 -21.36
CA SER A 37 28.83 -28.65 -21.94
C SER A 37 28.99 -30.17 -21.77
N PRO A 38 28.00 -30.88 -21.20
CA PRO A 38 28.01 -32.34 -21.14
C PRO A 38 27.83 -32.88 -22.58
N SER A 39 28.94 -33.05 -23.28
CA SER A 39 28.99 -33.46 -24.69
C SER A 39 29.75 -34.79 -24.79
N GLY A 40 29.06 -35.86 -25.18
CA GLY A 40 29.65 -37.21 -25.32
C GLY A 40 29.08 -38.23 -24.33
N MET A 41 29.87 -39.26 -23.98
CA MET A 41 29.53 -40.28 -22.97
C MET A 41 30.17 -40.04 -21.59
N SER A 42 30.78 -38.87 -21.35
CA SER A 42 31.49 -38.59 -20.10
C SER A 42 31.30 -37.14 -19.67
N ASP A 43 30.79 -36.94 -18.45
CA ASP A 43 30.67 -35.65 -17.77
C ASP A 43 31.89 -35.37 -16.87
N SER A 44 32.94 -36.20 -16.92
CA SER A 44 34.10 -36.17 -16.00
C SER A 44 33.77 -36.19 -14.49
N GLY A 45 32.49 -36.29 -14.11
CA GLY A 45 32.00 -36.19 -12.73
C GLY A 45 32.10 -34.78 -12.12
N ALA A 46 32.38 -33.75 -12.92
CA ALA A 46 32.58 -32.40 -12.44
C ALA A 46 31.29 -31.58 -12.62
N GLU A 47 30.84 -30.94 -11.53
CA GLU A 47 29.72 -30.00 -11.58
C GLU A 47 30.05 -28.84 -12.52
N SER A 48 29.14 -28.50 -13.43
CA SER A 48 29.35 -27.47 -14.44
C SER A 48 28.10 -26.68 -14.76
N VAL A 49 28.27 -25.60 -15.51
CA VAL A 49 27.18 -24.80 -16.07
C VAL A 49 27.29 -24.78 -17.59
N TRP A 50 26.16 -24.84 -18.29
CA TRP A 50 26.09 -24.77 -19.75
C TRP A 50 24.75 -24.23 -20.23
N GLY A 51 24.62 -24.05 -21.55
CA GLY A 51 23.39 -23.56 -22.16
C GLY A 51 22.99 -22.17 -21.66
N LEU A 52 24.00 -21.34 -21.35
CA LEU A 52 23.80 -19.99 -20.86
C LEU A 52 23.15 -19.12 -21.93
N ASN A 53 22.11 -18.40 -21.56
CA ASN A 53 21.42 -17.44 -22.41
C ASN A 53 21.24 -16.13 -21.63
N VAL A 54 21.57 -15.02 -22.27
CA VAL A 54 21.40 -13.67 -21.72
C VAL A 54 20.32 -12.96 -22.51
N ALA A 55 19.28 -12.50 -21.81
CA ALA A 55 18.23 -11.66 -22.36
C ALA A 55 18.34 -10.26 -21.76
N HIS A 56 18.24 -9.25 -22.63
CA HIS A 56 18.27 -7.84 -22.25
C HIS A 56 16.92 -7.18 -22.57
N ASN A 57 16.44 -6.37 -21.63
CA ASN A 57 15.27 -5.51 -21.78
C ASN A 57 15.69 -4.06 -21.58
N VAL A 58 15.06 -3.14 -22.32
CA VAL A 58 15.20 -1.71 -22.07
C VAL A 58 14.23 -1.37 -20.93
N VAL A 59 14.74 -0.68 -19.90
CA VAL A 59 14.00 -0.38 -18.66
C VAL A 59 13.98 1.13 -18.41
N GLU A 60 13.17 1.56 -17.46
CA GLU A 60 12.92 2.97 -17.23
C GLU A 60 14.14 3.70 -16.64
N ALA A 61 14.42 4.92 -17.12
CA ALA A 61 15.66 5.62 -16.76
C ALA A 61 15.63 6.24 -15.36
N ASN A 62 14.47 6.69 -14.90
CA ASN A 62 14.31 7.22 -13.56
C ASN A 62 12.87 7.10 -13.06
N VAL A 63 12.73 7.18 -11.73
CA VAL A 63 11.43 7.13 -11.05
C VAL A 63 11.27 8.32 -10.11
N THR A 64 10.09 8.94 -10.13
CA THR A 64 9.67 9.96 -9.18
C THR A 64 8.41 9.52 -8.45
N ALA A 65 8.42 9.58 -7.11
CA ALA A 65 7.28 9.27 -6.26
C ALA A 65 6.66 10.55 -5.67
N LYS A 66 5.33 10.63 -5.63
CA LYS A 66 4.58 11.74 -5.03
C LYS A 66 3.37 11.25 -4.23
N ASP A 67 3.12 11.91 -3.10
CA ASP A 67 1.99 11.67 -2.20
C ASP A 67 1.43 13.03 -1.73
N TYR A 68 0.32 12.98 -0.99
CA TYR A 68 -0.29 14.08 -0.26
C TYR A 68 -0.56 13.67 1.20
N ASN A 69 -0.05 14.46 2.14
CA ASN A 69 -0.31 14.31 3.56
C ASN A 69 -1.19 15.46 4.06
N HIS A 70 -2.43 15.15 4.45
CA HIS A 70 -3.35 16.16 4.95
C HIS A 70 -2.94 16.79 6.29
N ARG A 71 -2.08 16.13 7.08
CA ARG A 71 -1.58 16.66 8.35
C ARG A 71 -0.50 17.72 8.16
N ASP A 72 0.16 17.71 7.01
CA ASP A 72 1.16 18.70 6.60
C ASP A 72 0.93 19.08 5.12
N ALA A 73 -0.25 19.65 4.85
CA ALA A 73 -0.77 19.85 3.50
C ALA A 73 0.05 20.82 2.63
N GLN A 74 0.87 21.66 3.26
CA GLN A 74 1.78 22.61 2.60
C GLN A 74 3.08 21.96 2.11
N SER A 75 3.39 20.76 2.60
CA SER A 75 4.62 20.04 2.25
C SER A 75 4.51 19.37 0.88
N VAL A 76 5.52 19.59 0.04
CA VAL A 76 5.63 18.92 -1.26
C VAL A 76 6.32 17.58 -1.09
N LEU A 77 5.52 16.52 -1.00
CA LEU A 77 5.99 15.15 -0.80
C LEU A 77 6.40 14.47 -2.11
N GLN A 78 7.22 15.15 -2.91
CA GLN A 78 7.78 14.63 -4.15
C GLN A 78 9.25 14.23 -3.97
N SER A 79 9.62 13.02 -4.39
CA SER A 79 11.00 12.57 -4.41
C SER A 79 11.84 13.39 -5.41
N ALA A 80 13.16 13.36 -5.26
CA ALA A 80 14.03 13.61 -6.40
C ALA A 80 13.86 12.45 -7.42
N PRO A 81 14.17 12.67 -8.71
CA PRO A 81 14.27 11.56 -9.67
C PRO A 81 15.32 10.57 -9.18
N ALA A 82 14.90 9.33 -8.95
CA ALA A 82 15.78 8.26 -8.53
C ALA A 82 16.42 7.62 -9.75
N ASP A 83 17.74 7.73 -9.87
CA ASP A 83 18.57 7.02 -10.84
C ASP A 83 19.60 6.15 -10.10
N MET A 84 19.43 4.83 -10.15
CA MET A 84 20.31 3.86 -9.50
C MET A 84 21.39 3.32 -10.44
N THR A 85 21.37 3.68 -11.72
CA THR A 85 22.49 3.47 -12.65
C THR A 85 23.60 4.50 -12.46
N ARG A 86 23.29 5.62 -11.78
CA ARG A 86 24.22 6.74 -11.51
C ARG A 86 24.81 7.35 -12.79
N GLY A 87 24.04 7.35 -13.88
CA GLY A 87 24.47 7.85 -15.19
C GLY A 87 25.09 6.81 -16.11
N ASP A 88 25.38 5.60 -15.63
CA ASP A 88 25.93 4.52 -16.47
C ASP A 88 24.86 3.85 -17.36
N GLY A 89 23.59 4.25 -17.21
CA GLY A 89 22.44 3.73 -17.97
C GLY A 89 22.19 4.40 -19.33
N GLU A 90 23.05 5.31 -19.78
CA GLU A 90 22.87 6.01 -21.07
C GLU A 90 22.82 5.02 -22.25
N GLY A 91 21.74 5.09 -23.04
CA GLY A 91 21.51 4.22 -24.20
C GLY A 91 20.86 2.87 -23.89
N MET A 92 20.76 2.47 -22.63
CA MET A 92 20.13 1.20 -22.21
C MET A 92 18.83 1.37 -21.42
N THR A 93 18.51 2.61 -21.05
CA THR A 93 17.28 2.98 -20.34
C THR A 93 16.45 3.98 -21.16
N TYR A 94 15.16 4.12 -20.84
CA TYR A 94 14.26 5.04 -21.54
C TYR A 94 13.24 5.69 -20.61
N GLY A 95 12.82 6.91 -20.96
CA GLY A 95 11.68 7.57 -20.33
C GLY A 95 11.79 7.84 -18.83
N GLU A 96 10.72 8.38 -18.28
CA GLU A 96 10.61 8.72 -16.86
C GLU A 96 9.30 8.19 -16.31
N VAL A 97 9.33 7.61 -15.10
CA VAL A 97 8.14 7.10 -14.43
C VAL A 97 7.74 8.02 -13.29
N TYR A 98 6.50 8.48 -13.32
CA TYR A 98 5.91 9.25 -12.23
C TYR A 98 4.82 8.45 -11.53
N HIS A 99 5.02 8.17 -10.25
CA HIS A 99 4.07 7.49 -9.38
C HIS A 99 3.44 8.48 -8.40
N TYR A 100 2.18 8.85 -8.64
CA TYR A 100 1.33 9.42 -7.60
C TYR A 100 0.70 8.26 -6.82
N ARG A 101 1.21 7.98 -5.63
CA ARG A 101 0.74 6.89 -4.77
C ARG A 101 0.78 7.32 -3.33
N LEU A 102 -0.32 7.08 -2.65
CA LEU A 102 -0.50 7.40 -1.25
C LEU A 102 0.25 6.38 -0.35
N ARG A 103 1.58 6.47 -0.22
CA ARG A 103 2.45 5.52 0.52
C ARG A 103 3.45 6.12 1.53
N HIS A 104 3.67 7.43 1.56
CA HIS A 104 4.70 8.07 2.41
C HIS A 104 4.20 9.39 3.01
N LEU A 105 4.65 9.70 4.22
CA LEU A 105 4.29 10.94 4.92
C LEU A 105 5.36 12.02 4.79
N GLU A 106 6.56 11.64 4.36
CA GLU A 106 7.74 12.50 4.32
C GLU A 106 8.53 12.29 3.03
N ARG A 107 9.27 13.31 2.61
CA ARG A 107 10.11 13.25 1.42
C ARG A 107 11.37 12.37 1.61
N GLY A 108 11.98 12.45 2.80
CA GLY A 108 13.26 11.81 3.12
C GLY A 108 14.47 12.48 2.47
N ASP A 109 15.67 12.11 2.93
CA ASP A 109 16.93 12.54 2.29
C ASP A 109 17.06 11.96 0.86
N LYS A 110 17.79 12.64 -0.02
CA LYS A 110 17.98 12.20 -1.41
C LYS A 110 18.96 11.03 -1.53
N PHE A 111 20.04 11.06 -0.77
CA PHE A 111 21.17 10.14 -0.89
C PHE A 111 21.04 8.97 0.08
N GLU A 112 20.60 9.25 1.30
CA GLU A 112 20.38 8.26 2.36
C GLU A 112 18.93 8.30 2.85
N PRO A 113 17.96 7.92 2.00
CA PRO A 113 16.56 8.03 2.33
C PRO A 113 16.18 7.08 3.47
N GLN A 114 15.54 7.62 4.51
CA GLN A 114 14.96 6.83 5.58
C GLN A 114 13.86 5.92 5.04
N ALA A 115 13.63 4.79 5.71
CA ALA A 115 12.58 3.86 5.33
C ALA A 115 11.21 4.56 5.23
N GLU A 116 10.41 4.12 4.25
CA GLU A 116 9.04 4.61 4.02
C GLU A 116 8.90 6.09 3.61
N THR A 117 9.97 6.71 3.13
CA THR A 117 9.96 8.07 2.56
C THR A 117 9.79 8.07 1.04
N ALA A 118 9.49 9.24 0.45
CA ALA A 118 9.33 9.39 -1.00
C ALA A 118 10.56 8.91 -1.79
N ASN A 119 11.76 9.37 -1.41
CA ASN A 119 13.01 8.98 -2.06
C ASN A 119 13.32 7.49 -1.87
N PHE A 120 12.95 6.91 -0.71
CA PHE A 120 13.11 5.48 -0.46
C PHE A 120 12.27 4.64 -1.43
N TYR A 121 10.99 5.00 -1.62
CA TYR A 121 10.13 4.27 -2.55
C TYR A 121 10.53 4.46 -4.01
N ALA A 122 10.91 5.67 -4.41
CA ALA A 122 11.39 5.94 -5.77
C ALA A 122 12.64 5.11 -6.10
N ARG A 123 13.60 5.03 -5.15
CA ARG A 123 14.77 4.16 -5.26
C ARG A 123 14.37 2.69 -5.43
N LEU A 124 13.51 2.16 -4.55
CA LEU A 124 13.10 0.76 -4.61
C LEU A 124 12.35 0.40 -5.90
N ASP A 125 11.54 1.31 -6.43
CA ASP A 125 10.85 1.11 -7.70
C ASP A 125 11.86 1.08 -8.86
N HIS A 126 12.87 1.97 -8.87
CA HIS A 126 13.91 1.93 -9.90
C HIS A 126 14.81 0.70 -9.80
N GLU A 127 15.22 0.28 -8.58
CA GLU A 127 15.96 -0.98 -8.38
C GLU A 127 15.21 -2.20 -8.95
N ARG A 128 13.87 -2.21 -8.93
CA ARG A 128 13.05 -3.27 -9.56
C ARG A 128 13.09 -3.22 -11.07
N PHE A 129 12.97 -2.05 -11.68
CA PHE A 129 13.10 -1.92 -13.13
C PHE A 129 14.47 -2.44 -13.60
N LEU A 130 15.54 -2.04 -12.90
CA LEU A 130 16.89 -2.50 -13.21
C LEU A 130 17.07 -4.02 -12.99
N ALA A 131 16.37 -4.62 -12.03
CA ALA A 131 16.37 -6.07 -11.83
C ALA A 131 15.76 -6.85 -13.01
N GLU A 132 14.92 -6.22 -13.84
CA GLU A 132 14.33 -6.83 -15.04
C GLU A 132 15.13 -6.54 -16.33
N GLN A 133 16.16 -5.70 -16.24
CA GLN A 133 16.97 -5.28 -17.37
C GLN A 133 17.77 -6.44 -17.98
N VAL A 134 18.34 -7.30 -17.14
CA VAL A 134 19.14 -8.45 -17.57
C VAL A 134 18.64 -9.70 -16.89
N ARG A 135 18.30 -10.70 -17.70
CA ARG A 135 17.95 -12.03 -17.22
C ARG A 135 18.86 -13.07 -17.85
N ILE A 136 19.48 -13.87 -16.99
CA ILE A 136 20.38 -14.94 -17.39
C ILE A 136 19.70 -16.27 -17.07
N THR A 137 19.74 -17.18 -18.01
CA THR A 137 19.23 -18.55 -17.83
C THR A 137 20.31 -19.55 -18.18
N GLY A 138 20.27 -20.72 -17.57
CA GLY A 138 21.27 -21.75 -17.82
C GLY A 138 20.87 -23.11 -17.26
N LYS A 139 21.75 -24.07 -17.47
CA LYS A 139 21.64 -25.44 -16.96
C LYS A 139 22.87 -25.80 -16.15
N SER A 140 22.71 -26.67 -15.16
CA SER A 140 23.78 -27.18 -14.31
C SER A 140 23.49 -28.60 -13.83
N THR A 141 24.54 -29.29 -13.37
CA THR A 141 24.48 -30.58 -12.67
C THR A 141 24.62 -30.44 -11.15
N ASP A 142 24.93 -29.25 -10.66
CA ASP A 142 25.24 -28.98 -9.25
C ASP A 142 23.98 -29.00 -8.36
N VAL A 143 23.96 -29.93 -7.40
CA VAL A 143 22.82 -30.14 -6.50
C VAL A 143 22.71 -29.06 -5.41
N MET A 144 23.80 -28.34 -5.14
CA MET A 144 23.89 -27.35 -4.06
C MET A 144 23.51 -25.94 -4.51
N LEU A 145 23.08 -25.76 -5.76
CA LEU A 145 22.58 -24.48 -6.24
C LEU A 145 21.30 -24.07 -5.50
N ALA A 146 21.26 -22.86 -4.99
CA ALA A 146 20.09 -22.32 -4.31
C ALA A 146 19.88 -20.86 -4.68
N PRO A 147 18.64 -20.33 -4.59
CA PRO A 147 18.41 -18.90 -4.70
C PRO A 147 19.22 -18.15 -3.63
N ALA A 148 19.52 -16.87 -3.89
CA ALA A 148 20.36 -16.02 -3.05
C ALA A 148 21.86 -16.39 -3.01
N GLN A 149 22.31 -17.40 -3.75
CA GLN A 149 23.74 -17.63 -3.98
C GLN A 149 24.29 -16.70 -5.06
N VAL A 150 25.51 -16.22 -4.86
CA VAL A 150 26.30 -15.49 -5.85
C VAL A 150 27.27 -16.47 -6.51
N LEU A 151 26.98 -16.79 -7.77
CA LEU A 151 27.70 -17.73 -8.61
C LEU A 151 28.72 -17.01 -9.48
N THR A 152 29.98 -17.40 -9.39
CA THR A 152 31.02 -17.00 -10.35
C THR A 152 31.23 -18.13 -11.35
N ILE A 153 31.09 -17.82 -12.64
CA ILE A 153 31.32 -18.78 -13.71
C ILE A 153 32.81 -18.74 -14.09
N THR A 154 33.48 -19.87 -14.06
CA THR A 154 34.89 -19.97 -14.49
C THR A 154 34.97 -20.49 -15.92
N ASP A 155 35.64 -19.74 -16.78
CA ASP A 155 35.86 -20.09 -18.18
C ASP A 155 37.32 -20.49 -18.44
N SER A 156 37.59 -20.98 -19.64
CA SER A 156 38.92 -21.20 -20.19
C SER A 156 39.70 -19.90 -20.41
N LEU A 157 41.02 -20.01 -20.53
CA LEU A 157 41.92 -18.91 -20.90
C LEU A 157 42.40 -19.15 -22.34
N PRO A 158 42.09 -18.29 -23.32
CA PRO A 158 41.38 -17.00 -23.20
C PRO A 158 39.86 -17.14 -23.00
N PRO A 159 39.18 -16.13 -22.40
CA PRO A 159 37.73 -16.17 -22.17
C PRO A 159 36.94 -16.26 -23.48
N THR A 160 35.96 -17.14 -23.50
CA THR A 160 34.97 -17.34 -24.56
C THR A 160 33.59 -16.78 -24.20
N LEU A 161 33.32 -16.60 -22.90
CA LEU A 161 32.07 -16.04 -22.41
C LEU A 161 31.99 -14.52 -22.63
N PRO A 162 30.79 -13.99 -22.93
CA PRO A 162 30.51 -12.56 -22.87
C PRO A 162 30.88 -11.95 -21.51
N GLU A 163 31.30 -10.69 -21.51
CA GLU A 163 31.76 -9.95 -20.32
C GLU A 163 30.77 -10.05 -19.13
N ILE A 164 29.47 -9.91 -19.40
CA ILE A 164 28.42 -10.00 -18.38
C ILE A 164 28.33 -11.36 -17.66
N LEU A 165 28.79 -12.44 -18.30
CA LEU A 165 28.84 -13.78 -17.72
C LEU A 165 30.17 -14.08 -17.02
N GLN A 166 31.17 -13.19 -17.16
CA GLN A 166 32.43 -13.26 -16.42
C GLN A 166 32.30 -12.61 -15.04
N GLU A 167 31.33 -11.70 -14.87
CA GLU A 167 30.99 -11.12 -13.58
C GLU A 167 30.18 -12.09 -12.69
N PRO A 168 30.19 -11.92 -11.35
CA PRO A 168 29.37 -12.73 -10.47
C PRO A 168 27.88 -12.57 -10.78
N LEU A 169 27.12 -13.65 -10.63
CA LEU A 169 25.70 -13.72 -10.94
C LEU A 169 24.92 -14.06 -9.67
N LEU A 170 23.85 -13.32 -9.39
CA LEU A 170 22.91 -13.65 -8.33
C LEU A 170 21.86 -14.63 -8.84
N LEU A 171 21.77 -15.82 -8.23
CA LEU A 171 20.72 -16.79 -8.50
C LEU A 171 19.40 -16.34 -7.89
N THR A 172 18.39 -16.09 -8.73
CA THR A 172 17.05 -15.67 -8.31
C THR A 172 16.06 -16.82 -8.26
N ALA A 173 16.30 -17.87 -9.06
CA ALA A 173 15.57 -19.13 -8.96
C ALA A 173 16.40 -20.31 -9.47
N VAL A 174 16.12 -21.48 -8.93
CA VAL A 174 16.67 -22.76 -9.38
C VAL A 174 15.54 -23.77 -9.48
N GLY A 175 15.63 -24.67 -10.45
CA GLY A 175 14.66 -25.75 -10.66
C GLY A 175 15.39 -27.06 -10.84
N PHE A 176 14.97 -28.09 -10.11
CA PHE A 176 15.59 -29.41 -10.14
C PHE A 176 14.69 -30.40 -10.85
N THR A 177 15.25 -31.13 -11.81
CA THR A 177 14.56 -32.21 -12.53
C THR A 177 15.44 -33.45 -12.54
N ALA A 178 14.91 -34.58 -12.08
CA ALA A 178 15.61 -35.86 -12.10
C ALA A 178 14.60 -37.00 -12.20
N SER A 179 14.99 -38.11 -12.83
CA SER A 179 14.17 -39.31 -12.90
C SER A 179 15.06 -40.55 -12.80
N ARG A 180 14.47 -41.76 -12.73
CA ARG A 180 15.28 -43.00 -12.83
C ARG A 180 15.88 -43.20 -14.22
N LYS A 181 15.36 -42.50 -15.24
CA LYS A 181 15.80 -42.56 -16.63
C LYS A 181 16.74 -41.43 -16.99
N ASP A 182 16.61 -40.28 -16.31
CA ASP A 182 17.29 -39.03 -16.65
C ASP A 182 18.11 -38.55 -15.46
N ALA A 183 19.38 -38.22 -15.72
CA ALA A 183 20.27 -37.63 -14.72
C ALA A 183 19.71 -36.30 -14.18
N LEU A 184 20.18 -35.90 -12.99
CA LEU A 184 19.81 -34.62 -12.41
C LEU A 184 20.19 -33.48 -13.37
N GLN A 185 19.20 -32.66 -13.71
CA GLN A 185 19.38 -31.42 -14.43
C GLN A 185 18.77 -30.28 -13.63
N VAL A 186 19.61 -29.28 -13.38
CA VAL A 186 19.24 -28.05 -12.69
C VAL A 186 19.10 -26.94 -13.72
N THR A 187 17.98 -26.24 -13.70
CA THR A 187 17.77 -25.00 -14.46
C THR A 187 17.98 -23.82 -13.53
N LEU A 188 18.79 -22.84 -13.93
CA LEU A 188 19.04 -21.63 -13.15
C LEU A 188 18.44 -20.41 -13.83
N LEU A 189 17.95 -19.48 -13.02
CA LEU A 189 17.61 -18.10 -13.38
C LEU A 189 18.48 -17.19 -12.53
N ALA A 190 19.15 -16.25 -13.18
CA ALA A 190 20.10 -15.36 -12.55
C ALA A 190 20.00 -13.94 -13.10
N VAL A 191 20.56 -13.01 -12.35
CA VAL A 191 20.78 -11.61 -12.74
C VAL A 191 22.25 -11.26 -12.44
N PRO A 192 22.84 -10.27 -13.11
CA PRO A 192 24.16 -9.76 -12.73
C PRO A 192 24.18 -9.32 -11.27
N TYR A 193 25.21 -9.70 -10.52
CA TYR A 193 25.40 -9.23 -9.15
C TYR A 193 26.08 -7.86 -9.16
N SER A 194 25.61 -6.95 -8.30
CA SER A 194 26.23 -5.65 -8.07
C SER A 194 26.30 -5.35 -6.57
N GLU A 195 27.43 -4.81 -6.12
CA GLU A 195 27.59 -4.34 -4.74
C GLU A 195 26.76 -3.07 -4.46
N THR A 196 26.49 -2.27 -5.49
CA THR A 196 25.80 -0.98 -5.37
C THR A 196 24.32 -1.08 -5.67
N LEU A 197 23.90 -2.05 -6.50
CA LEU A 197 22.51 -2.27 -6.88
C LEU A 197 21.96 -3.54 -6.25
N CYS A 198 20.97 -3.38 -5.38
CA CYS A 198 20.34 -4.51 -4.72
C CYS A 198 19.23 -5.05 -5.61
N TRP A 199 19.24 -6.36 -5.89
CA TRP A 199 18.14 -6.99 -6.58
C TRP A 199 16.85 -6.90 -5.76
N ARG A 200 15.73 -6.61 -6.43
CA ARG A 200 14.41 -6.50 -5.80
C ARG A 200 13.40 -7.37 -6.53
N PRO A 201 12.57 -8.14 -5.81
CA PRO A 201 11.49 -8.90 -6.43
C PRO A 201 10.38 -7.96 -6.93
N PRO A 202 9.59 -8.40 -7.94
CA PRO A 202 8.36 -7.74 -8.34
C PRO A 202 7.39 -7.57 -7.18
N LEU A 203 6.64 -6.46 -7.17
CA LEU A 203 5.63 -6.20 -6.14
C LEU A 203 4.38 -7.03 -6.37
N LEU A 204 3.86 -7.65 -5.30
CA LEU A 204 2.52 -8.20 -5.30
C LEU A 204 1.47 -7.06 -5.31
N PRO A 205 0.33 -7.24 -5.99
CA PRO A 205 -0.77 -6.29 -5.91
C PRO A 205 -1.23 -6.08 -4.46
N ARG A 206 -1.39 -4.82 -4.04
CA ARG A 206 -1.97 -4.51 -2.73
C ARG A 206 -3.45 -4.92 -2.71
N PRO A 207 -3.96 -5.46 -1.59
CA PRO A 207 -5.40 -5.65 -1.40
C PRO A 207 -6.16 -4.34 -1.63
N LYS A 208 -7.35 -4.43 -2.20
CA LYS A 208 -8.22 -3.28 -2.43
C LYS A 208 -9.62 -3.54 -1.89
N VAL A 209 -10.17 -2.54 -1.20
CA VAL A 209 -11.59 -2.50 -0.84
C VAL A 209 -12.34 -1.73 -1.92
N THR A 210 -13.28 -2.40 -2.59
CA THR A 210 -14.18 -1.75 -3.54
C THR A 210 -15.40 -1.22 -2.79
N GLY A 211 -15.65 0.09 -2.89
CA GLY A 211 -16.79 0.74 -2.24
C GLY A 211 -16.51 1.16 -0.80
N THR A 212 -17.53 1.10 0.05
CA THR A 212 -17.45 1.47 1.47
C THR A 212 -17.66 0.27 2.38
N MET A 213 -17.10 0.32 3.58
CA MET A 213 -17.38 -0.63 4.66
C MET A 213 -18.17 0.06 5.76
N THR A 214 -19.04 -0.68 6.44
CA THR A 214 -19.75 -0.17 7.61
C THR A 214 -18.88 -0.28 8.86
N ALA A 215 -18.96 0.75 9.69
CA ALA A 215 -18.31 0.79 10.98
C ALA A 215 -19.16 1.62 11.96
N ARG A 216 -18.79 1.57 13.24
CA ARG A 216 -19.42 2.37 14.29
C ARG A 216 -18.39 3.23 14.99
N VAL A 217 -18.73 4.49 15.23
CA VAL A 217 -17.88 5.38 16.01
C VAL A 217 -17.74 4.83 17.43
N THR A 218 -16.51 4.77 17.92
CA THR A 218 -16.19 4.25 19.26
C THR A 218 -15.68 5.38 20.17
N SER A 219 -15.73 5.16 21.48
CA SER A 219 -15.20 6.07 22.51
C SER A 219 -14.48 5.26 23.58
N ALA A 220 -13.49 5.83 24.28
CA ALA A 220 -12.92 5.21 25.48
C ALA A 220 -13.96 5.08 26.61
N LYS A 221 -15.01 5.91 26.62
CA LYS A 221 -16.09 5.87 27.59
C LYS A 221 -17.28 5.10 27.02
N ALA A 222 -17.86 4.18 27.80
CA ALA A 222 -19.09 3.49 27.41
C ALA A 222 -20.31 4.44 27.48
N ASN A 223 -21.20 4.31 26.50
CA ASN A 223 -22.37 5.17 26.28
C ASN A 223 -22.01 6.66 26.30
N ASP A 224 -20.93 7.02 25.59
CA ASP A 224 -20.48 8.40 25.53
C ASP A 224 -21.46 9.27 24.75
N ILE A 225 -22.05 10.23 25.46
CA ILE A 225 -22.99 11.21 24.91
C ILE A 225 -22.27 12.36 24.19
N TYR A 226 -20.94 12.42 24.29
CA TYR A 226 -20.10 13.38 23.58
C TYR A 226 -19.25 12.67 22.52
N ALA A 227 -18.89 13.40 21.47
CA ALA A 227 -17.98 12.89 20.46
C ALA A 227 -16.55 12.78 21.01
N TRP A 228 -15.89 11.65 20.74
CA TRP A 228 -14.53 11.39 21.23
C TRP A 228 -13.50 11.48 20.10
N GLN A 229 -13.22 12.72 19.70
CA GLN A 229 -12.24 13.04 18.65
C GLN A 229 -10.85 13.29 19.26
N ASP A 230 -9.80 13.19 18.44
CA ASP A 230 -8.48 13.70 18.84
C ASP A 230 -8.34 15.23 18.63
N ALA A 231 -7.17 15.78 18.95
CA ALA A 231 -6.89 17.21 18.80
C ALA A 231 -6.97 17.70 17.35
N SER A 232 -6.96 16.79 16.37
CA SER A 232 -7.10 17.10 14.94
C SER A 232 -8.52 16.84 14.41
N GLY A 233 -9.46 16.46 15.27
CA GLY A 233 -10.84 16.16 14.90
C GLY A 233 -11.03 14.80 14.21
N LEU A 234 -10.08 13.88 14.37
CA LEU A 234 -10.16 12.51 13.84
C LEU A 234 -10.93 11.60 14.81
N TYR A 235 -11.66 10.64 14.27
CA TYR A 235 -12.51 9.71 15.02
C TYR A 235 -11.87 8.33 15.11
N ARG A 236 -12.27 7.52 16.09
CA ARG A 236 -11.96 6.09 16.11
C ARG A 236 -13.23 5.32 15.78
N VAL A 237 -13.11 4.20 15.07
CA VAL A 237 -14.25 3.40 14.63
C VAL A 237 -13.99 1.91 14.89
N LYS A 238 -15.05 1.13 15.08
CA LYS A 238 -15.00 -0.32 15.05
C LYS A 238 -15.66 -0.79 13.75
N PHE A 239 -14.91 -1.44 12.87
CA PHE A 239 -15.46 -2.03 11.65
C PHE A 239 -16.35 -3.21 11.99
N ASP A 240 -17.49 -3.35 11.30
CA ASP A 240 -18.41 -4.48 11.58
C ASP A 240 -17.80 -5.83 11.17
N ALA A 241 -16.88 -5.82 10.20
CA ALA A 241 -16.12 -6.99 9.78
C ALA A 241 -14.95 -7.34 10.72
N ASP A 242 -14.59 -6.47 11.65
CA ASP A 242 -13.52 -6.73 12.62
C ASP A 242 -14.03 -7.72 13.68
N ARG A 243 -13.38 -8.89 13.72
CA ARG A 243 -13.70 -9.98 14.64
C ARG A 243 -12.83 -9.98 15.89
N ASP A 244 -11.82 -9.10 15.93
CA ASP A 244 -10.90 -9.02 17.05
C ASP A 244 -11.54 -8.26 18.22
N ASP A 245 -11.44 -8.84 19.41
CA ASP A 245 -11.89 -8.20 20.65
C ASP A 245 -10.79 -7.26 21.18
N LYS A 246 -10.81 -6.02 20.69
CA LYS A 246 -9.96 -4.92 21.18
C LYS A 246 -10.69 -4.13 22.26
N SER A 247 -9.93 -3.47 23.14
CA SER A 247 -10.50 -2.57 24.15
C SER A 247 -11.23 -1.39 23.46
N GLN A 248 -12.36 -1.00 24.03
CA GLN A 248 -13.18 0.11 23.52
C GLN A 248 -12.37 1.41 23.40
N GLY A 249 -12.49 2.10 22.27
CA GLY A 249 -11.71 3.28 21.90
C GLY A 249 -10.34 2.98 21.27
N GLN A 250 -9.95 1.71 21.11
CA GLN A 250 -8.67 1.29 20.52
C GLN A 250 -8.85 0.29 19.35
N GLU A 251 -10.06 0.21 18.79
CA GLU A 251 -10.40 -0.73 17.72
C GLU A 251 -9.79 -0.34 16.36
N SER A 252 -9.57 0.96 16.14
CA SER A 252 -8.90 1.50 14.95
C SER A 252 -7.92 2.62 15.27
N MET A 253 -7.03 2.88 14.30
CA MET A 253 -6.35 4.18 14.22
C MET A 253 -7.35 5.31 13.97
N PRO A 254 -7.02 6.57 14.32
CA PRO A 254 -7.89 7.71 14.05
C PRO A 254 -8.11 7.94 12.55
N VAL A 255 -9.37 8.13 12.14
CA VAL A 255 -9.82 8.31 10.76
C VAL A 255 -10.45 9.69 10.55
N ARG A 256 -10.26 10.25 9.35
CA ARG A 256 -10.76 11.59 9.01
C ARG A 256 -12.25 11.54 8.65
N LEU A 257 -13.00 12.54 9.09
CA LEU A 257 -14.38 12.76 8.64
C LEU A 257 -14.41 13.67 7.40
N ALA A 258 -15.00 13.18 6.31
CA ALA A 258 -15.37 14.01 5.17
C ALA A 258 -16.53 14.93 5.57
N LYS A 259 -16.33 16.24 5.46
CA LYS A 259 -17.30 17.26 5.87
C LYS A 259 -17.88 17.95 4.63
N PRO A 260 -19.16 18.37 4.64
CA PRO A 260 -19.74 19.16 3.56
C PRO A 260 -18.97 20.45 3.25
N TYR A 261 -18.36 21.07 4.28
CA TYR A 261 -17.51 22.24 4.15
C TYR A 261 -16.39 22.23 5.19
N GLY A 262 -15.16 22.46 4.72
CA GLY A 262 -13.99 22.70 5.56
C GLY A 262 -13.08 23.74 4.91
N GLY A 263 -13.13 24.97 5.40
CA GLY A 263 -12.22 26.06 5.03
C GLY A 263 -11.23 26.37 6.15
N ASP A 264 -10.42 27.41 5.94
CA ASP A 264 -9.39 27.85 6.87
C ASP A 264 -9.98 28.38 8.19
N VAL A 265 -10.93 29.32 8.10
CA VAL A 265 -11.55 29.98 9.28
C VAL A 265 -12.89 29.37 9.67
N TYR A 266 -13.65 28.86 8.69
CA TYR A 266 -15.01 28.38 8.89
C TYR A 266 -15.19 26.95 8.35
N GLY A 267 -16.14 26.22 8.93
CA GLY A 267 -16.44 24.86 8.51
C GLY A 267 -17.78 24.37 9.05
N PHE A 268 -18.22 23.24 8.53
CA PHE A 268 -19.44 22.56 8.93
C PHE A 268 -19.06 21.27 9.67
N HIS A 269 -19.45 21.14 10.94
CA HIS A 269 -19.08 19.96 11.74
C HIS A 269 -20.23 19.52 12.66
N PHE A 270 -20.73 18.31 12.43
CA PHE A 270 -21.69 17.63 13.29
C PHE A 270 -20.95 16.50 14.00
N PRO A 271 -20.68 16.64 15.31
CA PRO A 271 -19.93 15.63 16.04
C PRO A 271 -20.62 14.27 16.04
N LEU A 272 -19.89 13.21 15.69
CA LEU A 272 -20.39 11.84 15.73
C LEU A 272 -20.14 11.25 17.12
N ILE A 273 -21.21 10.81 17.79
CA ILE A 273 -21.11 10.22 19.13
C ILE A 273 -20.88 8.72 19.04
N GLN A 274 -20.60 8.08 20.19
CA GLN A 274 -20.41 6.64 20.23
C GLN A 274 -21.64 5.91 19.65
N GLY A 275 -21.39 4.88 18.84
CA GLY A 275 -22.42 4.01 18.29
C GLY A 275 -22.99 4.47 16.95
N THR A 276 -22.74 5.73 16.54
CA THR A 276 -23.15 6.24 15.23
C THR A 276 -22.60 5.35 14.11
N GLU A 277 -23.51 4.87 13.26
CA GLU A 277 -23.14 4.09 12.08
C GLU A 277 -22.54 5.00 11.02
N VAL A 278 -21.44 4.56 10.41
CA VAL A 278 -20.70 5.30 9.41
C VAL A 278 -20.31 4.42 8.24
N ALA A 279 -20.34 5.02 7.05
CA ALA A 279 -19.74 4.45 5.85
C ALA A 279 -18.27 4.90 5.77
N ILE A 280 -17.35 3.94 5.85
CA ILE A 280 -15.91 4.16 5.67
C ILE A 280 -15.55 3.94 4.21
N ALA A 281 -15.03 4.98 3.57
CA ALA A 281 -14.41 4.90 2.25
C ALA A 281 -12.89 4.81 2.40
N PHE A 282 -12.23 4.38 1.33
CA PHE A 282 -10.79 4.15 1.30
C PHE A 282 -10.17 4.90 0.12
N HIS A 283 -9.14 5.70 0.35
CA HIS A 283 -8.47 6.42 -0.73
C HIS A 283 -7.92 5.43 -1.77
N GLU A 284 -8.36 5.54 -3.02
CA GLU A 284 -8.02 4.59 -4.12
C GLU A 284 -8.34 3.11 -3.81
N GLY A 285 -9.20 2.86 -2.82
CA GLY A 285 -9.49 1.52 -2.31
C GLY A 285 -8.40 0.94 -1.39
N ASP A 286 -7.41 1.72 -0.94
CA ASP A 286 -6.36 1.24 -0.03
C ASP A 286 -6.90 1.03 1.40
N PRO A 287 -6.94 -0.22 1.91
CA PRO A 287 -7.44 -0.53 3.25
C PRO A 287 -6.75 0.26 4.37
N ASP A 288 -5.50 0.67 4.17
CA ASP A 288 -4.70 1.41 5.16
C ASP A 288 -5.02 2.91 5.18
N ARG A 289 -5.86 3.40 4.27
CA ARG A 289 -6.25 4.82 4.19
C ARG A 289 -7.76 5.05 4.28
N PRO A 290 -8.40 4.64 5.40
CA PRO A 290 -9.81 4.87 5.63
C PRO A 290 -10.13 6.32 5.97
N TYR A 291 -11.32 6.75 5.56
CA TYR A 291 -11.96 7.98 6.03
C TYR A 291 -13.47 7.77 6.13
N ILE A 292 -14.13 8.45 7.06
CA ILE A 292 -15.58 8.45 7.17
C ILE A 292 -16.14 9.30 6.02
N ALA A 293 -16.86 8.66 5.10
CA ALA A 293 -17.52 9.35 3.99
C ALA A 293 -18.87 9.93 4.42
N HIS A 294 -19.67 9.14 5.15
CA HIS A 294 -21.01 9.51 5.56
C HIS A 294 -21.38 8.90 6.92
N ALA A 295 -22.27 9.57 7.65
CA ALA A 295 -23.03 8.97 8.74
C ALA A 295 -24.33 8.37 8.20
N LEU A 296 -24.77 7.26 8.79
CA LEU A 296 -25.95 6.52 8.37
C LEU A 296 -26.93 6.38 9.54
N HIS A 297 -28.23 6.36 9.26
CA HIS A 297 -29.26 5.95 10.22
C HIS A 297 -29.42 4.42 10.19
N ASP A 298 -29.85 3.84 11.30
CA ASP A 298 -30.08 2.40 11.42
C ASP A 298 -31.37 2.12 12.22
N SER A 299 -31.71 0.84 12.42
CA SER A 299 -32.94 0.47 13.14
C SER A 299 -32.95 0.84 14.63
N ARG A 300 -31.79 1.07 15.23
CA ARG A 300 -31.62 1.53 16.62
C ARG A 300 -31.51 3.05 16.70
N HIS A 301 -31.05 3.69 15.64
CA HIS A 301 -30.87 5.13 15.48
C HIS A 301 -31.59 5.61 14.22
N VAL A 302 -32.92 5.67 14.29
CA VAL A 302 -33.78 5.99 13.14
C VAL A 302 -33.65 7.45 12.71
N ASP A 303 -33.91 7.71 11.43
CA ASP A 303 -33.99 9.08 10.93
C ASP A 303 -35.13 9.85 11.61
N HIS A 304 -34.87 11.10 11.95
CA HIS A 304 -35.84 11.99 12.57
C HIS A 304 -36.84 12.55 11.54
N VAL A 305 -36.46 12.60 10.27
CA VAL A 305 -37.33 13.05 9.17
C VAL A 305 -37.74 11.83 8.36
N THR A 306 -39.03 11.55 8.35
CA THR A 306 -39.65 10.41 7.65
C THR A 306 -40.81 10.90 6.80
N GLU A 307 -41.41 10.01 6.01
CA GLU A 307 -42.63 10.33 5.24
C GLU A 307 -43.75 10.90 6.13
N LYS A 308 -43.84 10.46 7.39
CA LYS A 308 -44.85 10.93 8.35
C LYS A 308 -44.69 12.41 8.74
N ASN A 309 -43.52 12.99 8.49
CA ASN A 309 -43.16 14.36 8.85
C ASN A 309 -42.19 14.96 7.82
N SER A 310 -42.60 14.94 6.55
CA SER A 310 -41.80 15.36 5.38
C SER A 310 -41.60 16.89 5.24
N THR A 311 -42.17 17.70 6.14
CA THR A 311 -42.00 19.17 6.23
C THR A 311 -41.97 19.58 7.70
N PRO A 312 -41.09 20.47 8.22
CA PRO A 312 -39.75 20.92 7.87
C PRO A 312 -38.66 20.41 8.84
N GLN A 313 -37.42 20.84 8.61
CA GLN A 313 -36.23 20.58 9.44
C GLN A 313 -36.47 20.94 10.92
N ARG A 314 -36.31 19.94 11.79
CA ARG A 314 -36.63 20.07 13.21
C ARG A 314 -35.44 20.68 13.96
N ASP A 315 -35.50 21.98 14.24
CA ASP A 315 -34.67 22.59 15.27
C ASP A 315 -35.33 22.31 16.63
N PRO A 316 -34.74 21.51 17.53
CA PRO A 316 -35.34 21.18 18.83
C PRO A 316 -35.56 22.41 19.74
N HIS A 317 -34.96 23.56 19.41
CA HIS A 317 -35.18 24.84 20.10
C HIS A 317 -36.33 25.68 19.52
N ALA A 318 -36.83 25.36 18.33
CA ALA A 318 -37.96 26.10 17.73
C ALA A 318 -39.31 25.77 18.42
N ASP A 319 -39.45 24.54 18.93
CA ASP A 319 -40.65 24.10 19.66
C ASP A 319 -40.83 24.84 21.00
N GLU A 320 -39.75 25.34 21.61
CA GLU A 320 -39.82 26.09 22.88
C GLU A 320 -40.31 27.54 22.68
N GLN A 321 -40.03 28.15 21.52
CA GLN A 321 -40.51 29.49 21.18
C GLN A 321 -41.99 29.52 20.80
N GLN A 322 -42.50 28.49 20.10
CA GLN A 322 -43.93 28.40 19.79
C GLN A 322 -44.80 28.17 21.04
N ALA A 323 -44.29 27.50 22.07
CA ALA A 323 -44.98 27.31 23.34
C ALA A 323 -45.11 28.59 24.18
N VAL A 324 -44.20 29.56 23.99
CA VAL A 324 -44.23 30.86 24.69
C VAL A 324 -45.19 31.84 24.01
N ASP A 325 -45.22 31.89 22.68
CA ASP A 325 -46.14 32.76 21.93
C ASP A 325 -47.62 32.35 22.06
N GLY A 326 -47.90 31.04 22.16
CA GLY A 326 -49.26 30.53 22.40
C GLY A 326 -49.84 30.93 23.76
N ARG A 327 -49.01 31.30 24.75
CA ARG A 327 -49.47 31.77 26.07
C ARG A 327 -49.76 33.29 26.12
N GLN A 328 -49.21 34.08 25.19
CA GLN A 328 -49.48 35.53 25.14
C GLN A 328 -50.71 35.89 24.29
N ALA A 329 -51.11 35.06 23.32
CA ALA A 329 -52.27 35.33 22.47
C ALA A 329 -53.66 35.12 23.15
N GLY A 330 -53.70 34.54 24.36
CA GLY A 330 -54.94 34.21 25.08
C GLY A 330 -55.55 35.32 25.95
N ARG A 331 -54.98 36.52 25.98
CA ARG A 331 -55.49 37.66 26.78
C ARG A 331 -55.62 38.93 25.95
N GLY A 332 -56.80 39.11 25.36
CA GLY A 332 -57.30 40.44 24.99
C GLY A 332 -57.90 40.53 23.60
N SER A 333 -59.23 40.42 23.49
CA SER A 333 -60.07 41.47 22.87
C SER A 333 -61.52 41.00 22.78
N THR A 334 -62.36 41.62 23.60
CA THR A 334 -63.81 41.71 23.40
C THR A 334 -64.11 43.00 22.61
N SER A 335 -64.73 42.93 21.43
CA SER A 335 -65.61 44.00 20.94
C SER A 335 -66.50 43.59 19.76
N SER A 336 -67.81 43.62 20.05
CA SER A 336 -68.95 44.11 19.25
C SER A 336 -69.04 43.87 17.73
N SER A 337 -70.07 43.10 17.38
CA SER A 337 -70.74 42.97 16.09
C SER A 337 -71.63 44.17 15.71
N VAL A 338 -71.61 44.59 14.44
CA VAL A 338 -72.75 45.20 13.70
C VAL A 338 -72.67 44.79 12.20
N PRO A 339 -73.79 44.41 11.52
CA PRO A 339 -73.77 43.81 10.18
C PRO A 339 -74.25 44.74 9.05
N SER A 340 -73.81 44.51 7.81
CA SER A 340 -74.41 44.99 6.54
C SER A 340 -73.59 44.44 5.36
N MET A 341 -74.06 44.22 4.13
CA MET A 341 -75.39 44.06 3.53
C MET A 341 -75.12 43.44 2.14
N VAL A 342 -76.01 42.57 1.69
CA VAL A 342 -75.96 41.86 0.41
C VAL A 342 -76.08 42.81 -0.78
N ALA A 343 -75.29 42.58 -1.85
CA ALA A 343 -75.63 43.00 -3.20
C ALA A 343 -75.26 41.91 -4.22
N ARG A 344 -76.30 41.25 -4.75
CA ARG A 344 -76.27 40.44 -5.99
C ARG A 344 -76.48 41.36 -7.19
N ARG A 345 -75.83 41.03 -8.31
CA ARG A 345 -76.25 41.11 -9.74
C ARG A 345 -74.98 40.83 -10.55
N SER A 346 -74.98 40.11 -11.67
CA SER A 346 -75.97 39.44 -12.50
C SER A 346 -75.18 38.58 -13.49
#